data_AF-A0A9E0Q729-F1
#
_entry.id   AF-A0A9E0Q729-F1
#
_cell.length_a   1.000
_cell.length_b   1.000
_cell.length_c   1.000
_cell.angle_alpha   90.00
_cell.angle_beta   90.00
_cell.angle_gamma   90.00
#
_symmetry.space_group_name_H-M   'P 1'
#
loop_
_entity.id
_entity.type
_entity.pdbx_description
1 polymer ?
#
loop_
_entity_poly.entity_id
_entity_poly.type
_entity_poly.pdbx_seq_one_letter_code
_entity_poly.pdbx_strand_id
1 'polypeptide(L)'
;MEHRRLRISYSSISFLIIFVLVFNSSCIKFPKPIPNPYIQANRYLYPFSSEQKNITASISINLKNDATVNEIGAEIPPLKYNKSWLFLLSQDDTRHESFCVTWAAIHGKPIPVDKHYYDVEHLEAEDFPPGIMTLGKTLGSTDGAGNEVRFSFLITVAPEKHSMNRKPNVLPGYNVNQDRFKMNECLTFSNVKEMLNSGVGIAFHDVKTTAVDIVDSVKKHLEISQKILLDTLKGRGCKTLAEPEGNKVYIEAAKIIPEIQVITAQTEVEAIYPFQNPSALYNIPLRREPVVEENFRNYIEKKLALPKEQREAVAVFVHQTGTYFANHLLWLNNTYGKDGDDSMWAPSLEEYYEYNYYRLNGNVKVIKDNKTVKLEVFLPSSDYFYYPSVTINVKGLKMADIESVTSGDEVKGMSYADYKDGVMINIDCRKFLMEHATHYVEKYEKTKKVTDRADAIYFVKMLKESSAKRALLTRVGL
;
A
#
# COMPACT_ATOMS: atom_id res chain seq x y z
N MET A 1 -55.41 1.30 -69.96
CA MET A 1 -55.58 2.76 -69.81
C MET A 1 -57.06 3.05 -69.81
N GLU A 2 -57.67 3.23 -68.65
CA GLU A 2 -58.99 3.83 -68.54
C GLU A 2 -59.09 4.53 -67.18
N HIS A 3 -59.24 5.86 -67.23
CA HIS A 3 -59.61 6.68 -66.10
C HIS A 3 -61.13 6.66 -65.95
N ARG A 4 -61.64 6.41 -64.73
CA ARG A 4 -62.93 6.95 -64.30
C ARG A 4 -62.83 7.47 -62.87
N ARG A 5 -63.09 8.77 -62.71
CA ARG A 5 -63.48 9.43 -61.45
C ARG A 5 -65.00 9.58 -61.41
N LEU A 6 -65.61 9.35 -60.24
CA LEU A 6 -66.92 9.85 -59.77
C LEU A 6 -67.06 9.36 -58.31
N ARG A 7 -67.69 10.01 -57.33
CA ARG A 7 -68.09 11.38 -56.97
C ARG A 7 -68.48 11.29 -55.47
N ILE A 8 -68.47 12.43 -54.80
CA ILE A 8 -68.69 12.71 -53.37
C ILE A 8 -70.15 12.43 -52.91
N SER A 9 -70.37 12.08 -51.63
CA SER A 9 -71.48 12.62 -50.81
C SER A 9 -71.28 12.39 -49.30
N TYR A 10 -71.65 13.41 -48.52
CA TYR A 10 -71.48 13.62 -47.07
C TYR A 10 -72.62 13.04 -46.21
N SER A 11 -72.35 13.00 -44.89
CA SER A 11 -73.28 13.17 -43.75
C SER A 11 -73.68 11.91 -42.97
N SER A 12 -73.17 11.79 -41.73
CA SER A 12 -73.98 11.85 -40.49
C SER A 12 -73.10 11.78 -39.22
N ILE A 13 -72.82 12.96 -38.67
CA ILE A 13 -72.92 13.41 -37.26
C ILE A 13 -72.75 12.40 -36.08
N SER A 14 -71.95 12.87 -35.11
CA SER A 14 -71.89 12.55 -33.66
C SER A 14 -70.93 11.45 -33.16
N PHE A 15 -69.77 11.84 -32.62
CA PHE A 15 -69.65 12.12 -31.18
C PHE A 15 -68.33 12.82 -30.84
N LEU A 16 -68.46 13.81 -29.97
CA LEU A 16 -67.46 14.73 -29.46
C LEU A 16 -66.87 14.16 -28.16
N ILE A 17 -65.58 13.80 -28.10
CA ILE A 17 -64.81 13.77 -26.83
C ILE A 17 -63.37 14.28 -27.09
N ILE A 18 -63.22 15.59 -26.87
CA ILE A 18 -62.18 16.23 -26.06
C ILE A 18 -60.76 15.63 -26.15
N PHE A 19 -59.92 16.22 -27.00
CA PHE A 19 -58.48 16.29 -26.75
C PHE A 19 -58.11 17.78 -26.65
N VAL A 20 -58.12 18.28 -25.41
CA VAL A 20 -57.62 19.61 -25.10
C VAL A 20 -56.11 19.60 -25.35
N LEU A 21 -55.71 20.36 -26.37
CA LEU A 21 -54.38 20.93 -26.53
C LEU A 21 -53.97 21.62 -25.23
N VAL A 22 -53.13 20.95 -24.46
CA VAL A 22 -52.26 21.59 -23.48
C VAL A 22 -50.85 21.58 -24.06
N PHE A 23 -50.58 22.52 -24.96
CA PHE A 23 -49.22 23.03 -25.14
C PHE A 23 -48.86 23.80 -23.86
N ASN A 24 -48.49 23.07 -22.82
CA ASN A 24 -47.64 23.63 -21.78
C ASN A 24 -46.21 23.39 -22.22
N SER A 25 -45.54 24.50 -22.54
CA SER A 25 -44.11 24.64 -22.67
C SER A 25 -43.41 24.20 -21.38
N SER A 26 -43.30 22.90 -21.15
CA SER A 26 -42.24 22.37 -20.31
C SER A 26 -40.99 22.36 -21.18
N CYS A 27 -40.27 23.48 -21.16
CA CYS A 27 -38.83 23.45 -21.35
C CYS A 27 -38.27 22.42 -20.38
N ILE A 28 -38.15 21.16 -20.82
CA ILE A 28 -37.32 20.18 -20.15
C ILE A 28 -35.92 20.77 -20.27
N LYS A 29 -35.50 21.51 -19.23
CA LYS A 29 -34.09 21.68 -18.96
C LYS A 29 -33.59 20.28 -18.71
N PHE A 30 -33.05 19.65 -19.75
CA PHE A 30 -32.10 18.57 -19.54
C PHE A 30 -31.13 19.08 -18.47
N PRO A 31 -30.86 18.31 -17.40
CA PRO A 31 -29.74 18.66 -16.55
C PRO A 31 -28.58 18.88 -17.51
N LYS A 32 -27.95 20.07 -17.43
CA LYS A 32 -26.69 20.30 -18.14
C LYS A 32 -25.84 19.07 -17.83
N PRO A 33 -25.17 18.45 -18.83
CA PRO A 33 -24.21 17.40 -18.50
C PRO A 33 -23.36 17.97 -17.38
N ILE A 34 -23.39 17.29 -16.23
CA ILE A 34 -22.50 17.64 -15.12
C ILE A 34 -21.13 17.69 -15.79
N PRO A 35 -20.41 18.82 -15.73
CA PRO A 35 -19.11 18.91 -16.35
C PRO A 35 -18.35 17.68 -15.90
N ASN A 36 -18.01 16.84 -16.86
CA ASN A 36 -17.20 15.68 -16.64
C ASN A 36 -15.99 16.11 -15.78
N PRO A 37 -15.91 15.74 -14.49
CA PRO A 37 -14.78 16.08 -13.67
C PRO A 37 -13.68 15.05 -13.91
N TYR A 38 -13.46 14.58 -15.14
CA TYR A 38 -12.18 13.99 -15.54
C TYR A 38 -11.15 15.12 -15.62
N ILE A 39 -10.82 15.64 -14.44
CA ILE A 39 -9.48 16.07 -14.14
C ILE A 39 -8.66 14.79 -14.10
N GLN A 40 -8.24 14.30 -15.27
CA GLN A 40 -7.02 13.51 -15.37
C GLN A 40 -5.79 14.42 -15.14
N ALA A 41 -5.88 15.41 -14.23
CA ALA A 41 -4.74 16.20 -13.83
C ALA A 41 -4.08 15.45 -12.66
N ASN A 42 -2.96 14.80 -12.98
CA ASN A 42 -1.93 14.39 -12.05
C ASN A 42 -2.45 13.78 -10.74
N ARG A 43 -2.93 12.51 -10.79
CA ARG A 43 -3.09 11.70 -9.56
C ARG A 43 -1.79 11.82 -8.77
N TYR A 44 -1.92 12.20 -7.49
CA TYR A 44 -0.75 12.31 -6.64
C TYR A 44 -0.04 10.96 -6.59
N LEU A 45 1.27 11.02 -6.67
CA LEU A 45 2.14 9.88 -6.48
C LEU A 45 3.36 10.41 -5.75
N TYR A 46 3.74 9.71 -4.68
CA TYR A 46 4.96 9.98 -3.95
C TYR A 46 6.14 10.09 -4.93
N PRO A 47 7.01 11.11 -4.81
CA PRO A 47 8.09 11.35 -5.78
C PRO A 47 9.28 10.41 -5.56
N PHE A 48 9.09 9.13 -5.87
CA PHE A 48 10.05 8.04 -5.63
C PHE A 48 11.43 8.27 -6.22
N SER A 49 11.53 8.86 -7.42
CA SER A 49 12.82 9.17 -8.07
C SER A 49 13.69 10.17 -7.31
N SER A 50 13.09 10.95 -6.41
CA SER A 50 13.75 12.05 -5.70
C SER A 50 14.07 11.69 -4.24
N GLU A 51 13.87 10.43 -3.85
CA GLU A 51 14.13 9.93 -2.51
C GLU A 51 15.63 10.00 -2.16
N GLN A 52 15.93 10.18 -0.87
CA GLN A 52 17.31 10.25 -0.42
C GLN A 52 18.00 8.88 -0.46
N LYS A 53 19.28 8.91 -0.81
CA LYS A 53 20.18 7.75 -0.77
C LYS A 53 21.21 7.95 0.34
N ASN A 54 21.64 6.86 0.98
CA ASN A 54 22.71 6.83 1.99
C ASN A 54 22.53 7.88 3.10
N ILE A 55 21.47 7.72 3.90
CA ILE A 55 21.06 8.71 4.89
C ILE A 55 21.85 8.51 6.18
N THR A 56 22.33 9.60 6.78
CA THR A 56 22.82 9.60 8.17
C THR A 56 21.87 10.45 9.01
N ALA A 57 21.01 9.79 9.78
CA ALA A 57 20.06 10.44 10.68
C ALA A 57 20.67 10.78 12.04
N SER A 58 20.41 11.98 12.51
CA SER A 58 20.82 12.49 13.81
C SER A 58 19.62 12.59 14.74
N ILE A 59 19.74 11.97 15.91
CA ILE A 59 18.74 12.01 16.98
C ILE A 59 19.45 12.51 18.24
N SER A 60 18.84 13.46 18.95
CA SER A 60 19.34 13.96 20.24
C SER A 60 18.31 13.69 21.32
N ILE A 61 18.70 12.88 22.30
CA ILE A 61 17.93 12.56 23.50
C ILE A 61 18.47 13.43 24.64
N ASN A 62 17.69 14.41 25.07
CA ASN A 62 18.04 15.28 26.19
C ASN A 62 17.50 14.69 27.49
N LEU A 63 18.34 14.65 28.51
CA LEU A 63 18.08 14.05 29.81
C LEU A 63 17.83 15.15 30.85
N LYS A 64 16.94 14.87 31.79
CA LYS A 64 16.60 15.81 32.88
C LYS A 64 17.82 16.09 33.78
N ASN A 65 18.55 15.02 34.09
CA ASN A 65 19.77 15.03 34.88
C ASN A 65 20.93 14.48 34.05
N ASP A 66 22.16 14.76 34.49
CA ASP A 66 23.35 14.15 33.88
C ASP A 66 23.17 12.63 33.86
N ALA A 67 23.61 11.99 32.77
CA ALA A 67 23.62 10.54 32.63
C ALA A 67 24.56 9.92 33.68
N THR A 68 24.11 9.84 34.93
CA THR A 68 24.85 9.28 36.05
C THR A 68 24.74 7.76 35.96
N VAL A 69 25.66 7.20 35.17
CA VAL A 69 26.08 5.79 35.07
C VAL A 69 25.13 4.85 34.30
N ASN A 70 25.59 4.43 33.10
CA ASN A 70 25.55 3.07 32.51
C ASN A 70 26.07 3.10 31.05
N GLU A 71 26.63 2.01 30.54
CA GLU A 71 26.90 1.86 29.10
C GLU A 71 25.58 2.01 28.32
N ILE A 72 25.52 2.97 27.39
CA ILE A 72 24.34 3.16 26.53
C ILE A 72 24.65 2.46 25.23
N GLY A 73 23.91 1.40 24.94
CA GLY A 73 23.95 0.69 23.66
C GLY A 73 22.77 1.10 22.80
N ALA A 74 22.96 1.08 21.48
CA ALA A 74 21.88 1.25 20.53
C ALA A 74 21.97 0.21 19.41
N GLU A 75 20.84 -0.36 19.01
CA GLU A 75 20.77 -1.37 17.95
C GLU A 75 19.47 -1.26 17.16
N ILE A 76 19.50 -1.69 15.90
CA ILE A 76 18.28 -1.91 15.10
C ILE A 76 17.78 -3.34 15.40
N PRO A 77 16.56 -3.52 15.97
CA PRO A 77 16.07 -4.84 16.37
C PRO A 77 15.83 -5.78 15.17
N PRO A 78 15.62 -7.09 15.41
CA PRO A 78 15.30 -8.06 14.38
C PRO A 78 14.17 -7.66 13.42
N LEU A 79 13.08 -7.13 13.98
CA LEU A 79 11.91 -6.66 13.25
C LEU A 79 11.59 -5.22 13.65
N LYS A 80 11.10 -4.45 12.68
CA LYS A 80 10.62 -3.08 12.91
C LYS A 80 9.53 -3.08 13.98
N TYR A 81 9.48 -2.02 14.77
CA TYR A 81 8.54 -1.82 15.88
C TYR A 81 8.63 -2.87 17.00
N ASN A 82 9.74 -3.60 17.09
CA ASN A 82 9.95 -4.68 18.06
C ASN A 82 8.89 -5.80 18.00
N LYS A 83 8.27 -6.01 16.83
CA LYS A 83 7.31 -7.10 16.61
C LYS A 83 7.97 -8.45 16.80
N SER A 84 7.16 -9.47 17.14
CA SER A 84 7.64 -10.80 17.52
C SER A 84 7.60 -11.83 16.39
N TRP A 85 6.99 -11.49 15.24
CA TRP A 85 6.98 -12.31 14.04
C TRP A 85 6.66 -11.49 12.80
N LEU A 86 7.03 -12.05 11.64
CA LEU A 86 6.92 -11.40 10.33
C LEU A 86 5.86 -12.11 9.47
N PHE A 87 4.94 -11.34 8.91
CA PHE A 87 3.98 -11.77 7.92
C PHE A 87 4.27 -11.07 6.59
N LEU A 88 4.40 -11.82 5.51
CA LEU A 88 4.61 -11.28 4.16
C LEU A 88 3.51 -11.81 3.25
N LEU A 89 2.81 -10.90 2.58
CA LEU A 89 1.78 -11.23 1.61
C LEU A 89 2.22 -10.77 0.23
N SER A 90 2.10 -11.65 -0.76
CA SER A 90 2.14 -11.31 -2.18
C SER A 90 0.84 -11.67 -2.88
N GLN A 91 0.39 -10.81 -3.79
CA GLN A 91 -0.77 -11.08 -4.65
C GLN A 91 -0.35 -11.04 -6.12
N ASP A 92 -0.50 -12.18 -6.78
CA ASP A 92 0.02 -12.44 -8.11
C ASP A 92 -1.00 -12.06 -9.22
N ASP A 93 -0.61 -12.29 -10.48
CA ASP A 93 -1.36 -12.01 -11.73
C ASP A 93 -1.86 -10.58 -11.98
N THR A 94 -1.38 -9.57 -11.25
CA THR A 94 -1.85 -8.18 -11.39
C THR A 94 -3.38 -8.07 -11.25
N ARG A 95 -3.95 -8.84 -10.31
CA ARG A 95 -5.40 -9.02 -10.12
C ARG A 95 -6.12 -7.74 -9.70
N HIS A 96 -7.32 -7.50 -10.23
CA HIS A 96 -8.13 -6.32 -9.89
C HIS A 96 -8.50 -6.31 -8.41
N GLU A 97 -8.70 -7.50 -7.81
CA GLU A 97 -9.02 -7.68 -6.39
C GLU A 97 -7.93 -7.18 -5.44
N SER A 98 -6.68 -7.09 -5.89
CA SER A 98 -5.60 -6.48 -5.10
C SER A 98 -5.97 -5.06 -4.65
N PHE A 99 -6.68 -4.31 -5.50
CA PHE A 99 -7.14 -2.97 -5.17
C PHE A 99 -8.49 -2.99 -4.44
N CYS A 100 -9.53 -3.54 -5.05
CA CYS A 100 -10.90 -3.40 -4.56
C CYS A 100 -11.27 -4.35 -3.41
N VAL A 101 -10.41 -5.31 -3.07
CA VAL A 101 -10.60 -6.22 -1.94
C VAL A 101 -9.46 -6.12 -0.94
N THR A 102 -8.23 -6.45 -1.34
CA THR A 102 -7.08 -6.57 -0.41
C THR A 102 -6.68 -5.21 0.15
N TRP A 103 -6.33 -4.26 -0.73
CA TRP A 103 -6.02 -2.88 -0.33
C TRP A 103 -7.24 -2.20 0.31
N ALA A 104 -8.43 -2.40 -0.25
CA ALA A 104 -9.65 -1.81 0.29
C ALA A 104 -9.92 -2.24 1.74
N ALA A 105 -9.80 -3.53 2.05
CA ALA A 105 -9.96 -4.06 3.40
C ALA A 105 -8.97 -3.45 4.39
N ILE A 106 -7.68 -3.42 4.03
CA ILE A 106 -6.62 -2.85 4.86
C ILE A 106 -6.88 -1.36 5.15
N HIS A 107 -7.31 -0.61 4.14
CA HIS A 107 -7.46 0.84 4.22
C HIS A 107 -8.88 1.31 4.59
N GLY A 108 -9.72 0.40 5.08
CA GLY A 108 -11.07 0.72 5.55
C GLY A 108 -11.97 1.29 4.46
N LYS A 109 -11.81 0.82 3.23
CA LYS A 109 -12.60 1.21 2.06
C LYS A 109 -13.72 0.18 1.79
N PRO A 110 -14.75 0.53 1.00
CA PRO A 110 -15.80 -0.41 0.62
C PRO A 110 -15.25 -1.62 -0.12
N ILE A 111 -15.80 -2.81 0.16
CA ILE A 111 -15.40 -4.08 -0.45
C ILE A 111 -16.62 -4.63 -1.21
N PRO A 112 -16.51 -5.02 -2.49
CA PRO A 112 -17.61 -5.65 -3.21
C PRO A 112 -17.90 -7.05 -2.64
N VAL A 113 -19.18 -7.37 -2.45
CA VAL A 113 -19.62 -8.67 -1.88
C VAL A 113 -19.73 -9.77 -2.94
N ASP A 114 -20.08 -9.38 -4.17
CA ASP A 114 -20.18 -10.27 -5.33
C ASP A 114 -18.94 -10.19 -6.23
N LYS A 115 -18.93 -10.92 -7.36
CA LYS A 115 -17.90 -10.84 -8.41
C LYS A 115 -17.97 -9.52 -9.20
N HIS A 116 -17.94 -8.42 -8.48
CA HIS A 116 -17.83 -7.06 -8.99
C HIS A 116 -16.52 -6.43 -8.54
N TYR A 117 -16.06 -5.46 -9.31
CA TYR A 117 -14.75 -4.86 -9.15
C TYR A 117 -14.83 -3.36 -9.42
N TYR A 118 -14.03 -2.57 -8.74
CA TYR A 118 -14.00 -1.13 -8.94
C TYR A 118 -12.56 -0.62 -8.97
N ASP A 119 -12.27 0.30 -9.88
CA ASP A 119 -11.02 1.06 -9.93
C ASP A 119 -11.06 2.30 -9.02
N VAL A 120 -9.91 2.93 -8.77
CA VAL A 120 -9.80 4.09 -7.88
C VAL A 120 -10.71 5.26 -8.28
N GLU A 121 -10.95 5.46 -9.58
CA GLU A 121 -11.86 6.51 -10.05
C GLU A 121 -13.32 6.26 -9.62
N HIS A 122 -13.74 4.99 -9.53
CA HIS A 122 -15.06 4.64 -8.98
C HIS A 122 -15.14 4.95 -7.48
N LEU A 123 -14.09 4.60 -6.72
CA LEU A 123 -13.98 4.91 -5.29
C LEU A 123 -14.05 6.42 -5.01
N GLU A 124 -13.36 7.22 -5.82
CA GLU A 124 -13.37 8.68 -5.70
C GLU A 124 -14.74 9.29 -5.99
N ALA A 125 -15.44 8.74 -6.99
CA ALA A 125 -16.78 9.19 -7.38
C ALA A 125 -17.93 8.57 -6.56
N GLU A 126 -17.62 7.67 -5.62
CA GLU A 126 -18.61 6.87 -4.88
C GLU A 126 -19.57 6.09 -5.79
N ASP A 127 -19.06 5.65 -6.95
CA ASP A 127 -19.78 4.82 -7.90
C ASP A 127 -19.44 3.34 -7.63
N PHE A 128 -20.25 2.68 -6.80
CA PHE A 128 -19.97 1.31 -6.38
C PHE A 128 -20.93 0.29 -7.02
N PRO A 129 -20.49 -0.98 -7.16
CA PRO A 129 -21.39 -2.06 -7.55
C PRO A 129 -22.50 -2.27 -6.51
N PRO A 130 -23.60 -2.94 -6.89
CA PRO A 130 -24.57 -3.45 -5.92
C PRO A 130 -23.87 -4.40 -4.96
N GLY A 131 -24.17 -4.28 -3.66
CA GLY A 131 -23.56 -5.13 -2.64
C GLY A 131 -22.13 -4.67 -2.32
N ILE A 132 -22.03 -3.71 -1.41
CA ILE A 132 -20.77 -3.34 -0.75
C ILE A 132 -20.85 -3.67 0.73
N MET A 133 -19.73 -4.12 1.29
CA MET A 133 -19.54 -4.22 2.73
C MET A 133 -18.37 -3.34 3.17
N THR A 134 -18.31 -3.04 4.46
CA THR A 134 -17.17 -2.36 5.08
C THR A 134 -16.81 -3.11 6.34
N LEU A 135 -15.52 -3.23 6.65
CA LEU A 135 -15.07 -3.80 7.93
C LEU A 135 -15.23 -2.82 9.11
N GLY A 136 -15.58 -1.56 8.83
CA GLY A 136 -15.76 -0.50 9.85
C GLY A 136 -14.47 0.04 10.44
N LYS A 137 -13.30 -0.46 10.02
CA LYS A 137 -11.99 -0.04 10.47
C LYS A 137 -10.90 -0.37 9.44
N THR A 138 -9.75 0.27 9.60
CA THR A 138 -8.49 -0.10 8.93
C THR A 138 -7.84 -1.28 9.64
N LEU A 139 -6.97 -2.01 8.94
CA LEU A 139 -6.30 -3.20 9.46
C LEU A 139 -4.79 -2.96 9.55
N GLY A 140 -4.21 -3.26 10.70
CA GLY A 140 -2.82 -2.90 10.98
C GLY A 140 -2.30 -3.42 12.32
N SER A 141 -1.07 -3.07 12.63
CA SER A 141 -0.45 -3.10 13.95
C SER A 141 -0.21 -1.67 14.44
N THR A 142 0.45 -1.50 15.59
CA THR A 142 1.00 -0.21 16.02
C THR A 142 2.51 -0.16 15.81
N ASP A 143 3.09 1.04 15.84
CA ASP A 143 4.54 1.24 15.85
C ASP A 143 5.20 0.98 17.21
N GLY A 144 4.44 0.50 18.21
CA GLY A 144 4.90 0.33 19.60
C GLY A 144 4.95 1.64 20.40
N ALA A 145 4.68 2.78 19.77
CA ALA A 145 4.67 4.12 20.36
C ALA A 145 3.33 4.85 20.15
N GLY A 146 2.25 4.09 19.96
CA GLY A 146 0.87 4.60 19.91
C GLY A 146 0.40 5.09 18.54
N ASN A 147 1.18 4.93 17.47
CA ASN A 147 0.71 5.22 16.11
C ASN A 147 0.29 3.94 15.39
N GLU A 148 -0.74 4.05 14.55
CA GLU A 148 -1.16 2.98 13.66
C GLU A 148 -0.11 2.75 12.56
N VAL A 149 0.14 1.47 12.25
CA VAL A 149 0.88 0.99 11.08
C VAL A 149 -0.03 0.03 10.33
N ARG A 150 -0.59 0.46 9.19
CA ARG A 150 -1.48 -0.40 8.41
C ARG A 150 -0.68 -1.53 7.76
N PHE A 151 -1.32 -2.69 7.56
CA PHE A 151 -0.69 -3.80 6.84
C PHE A 151 -0.27 -3.35 5.43
N SER A 152 0.85 -3.88 4.95
CA SER A 152 1.30 -3.73 3.58
C SER A 152 1.53 -5.10 2.95
N PHE A 153 1.63 -5.12 1.63
CA PHE A 153 1.78 -6.34 0.84
C PHE A 153 2.47 -6.03 -0.48
N LEU A 154 2.80 -7.07 -1.23
CA LEU A 154 3.40 -7.02 -2.55
C LEU A 154 2.33 -7.34 -3.60
N ILE A 155 2.27 -6.59 -4.69
CA ILE A 155 1.49 -6.95 -5.88
C ILE A 155 2.41 -7.22 -7.05
N THR A 156 2.04 -8.15 -7.92
CA THR A 156 2.66 -8.23 -9.24
C THR A 156 2.08 -7.18 -10.18
N VAL A 157 2.89 -6.74 -11.15
CA VAL A 157 2.47 -5.80 -12.21
C VAL A 157 2.84 -6.35 -13.57
N ALA A 158 2.04 -6.02 -14.59
CA ALA A 158 2.24 -6.46 -15.97
C ALA A 158 2.37 -5.25 -16.93
N PRO A 159 3.46 -4.46 -16.85
CA PRO A 159 3.53 -3.09 -17.40
C PRO A 159 3.32 -3.00 -18.91
N GLU A 160 3.67 -4.06 -19.64
CA GLU A 160 3.50 -4.14 -21.10
C GLU A 160 2.06 -4.44 -21.56
N LYS A 161 1.15 -4.79 -20.64
CA LYS A 161 -0.27 -5.01 -20.94
C LYS A 161 -0.97 -3.66 -21.13
N HIS A 162 -1.57 -3.47 -22.30
CA HIS A 162 -2.29 -2.23 -22.62
C HIS A 162 -3.46 -1.97 -21.66
N SER A 163 -4.08 -3.01 -21.11
CA SER A 163 -5.16 -2.93 -20.13
C SER A 163 -4.77 -2.19 -18.85
N MET A 164 -3.48 -2.09 -18.49
CA MET A 164 -3.03 -1.24 -17.39
C MET A 164 -3.29 0.26 -17.64
N ASN A 165 -3.39 0.68 -18.91
CA ASN A 165 -3.71 2.06 -19.29
C ASN A 165 -5.21 2.32 -19.47
N ARG A 166 -6.06 1.30 -19.21
CA ARG A 166 -7.51 1.44 -19.35
C ARG A 166 -8.03 2.54 -18.42
N LYS A 167 -8.96 3.34 -18.94
CA LYS A 167 -9.76 4.28 -18.15
C LYS A 167 -11.08 3.61 -17.77
N PRO A 168 -11.44 3.53 -16.48
CA PRO A 168 -12.75 3.01 -16.08
C PRO A 168 -13.87 3.96 -16.49
N ASN A 169 -15.04 3.39 -16.76
CA ASN A 169 -16.25 4.15 -17.06
C ASN A 169 -17.00 4.44 -15.75
N VAL A 170 -16.97 5.67 -15.27
CA VAL A 170 -17.53 6.07 -13.97
C VAL A 170 -18.87 6.78 -14.17
N LEU A 171 -19.94 6.22 -13.65
CA LEU A 171 -21.32 6.70 -13.83
C LEU A 171 -22.12 6.63 -12.51
N PRO A 172 -21.86 7.55 -11.55
CA PRO A 172 -22.57 7.56 -10.27
C PRO A 172 -24.08 7.65 -10.46
N GLY A 173 -24.83 6.78 -9.76
CA GLY A 173 -26.29 6.71 -9.85
C GLY A 173 -26.85 5.95 -11.06
N TYR A 174 -26.00 5.45 -11.97
CA TYR A 174 -26.44 4.62 -13.09
C TYR A 174 -26.78 3.19 -12.63
N ASN A 175 -28.01 2.76 -12.90
CA ASN A 175 -28.57 1.49 -12.41
C ASN A 175 -29.14 0.58 -13.51
N VAL A 176 -28.92 0.88 -14.80
CA VAL A 176 -29.44 0.07 -15.91
C VAL A 176 -28.68 -1.25 -16.07
N ASN A 177 -27.35 -1.23 -15.89
CA ASN A 177 -26.49 -2.43 -15.87
C ASN A 177 -25.24 -2.20 -15.00
N GLN A 178 -24.46 -3.27 -14.81
CA GLN A 178 -23.25 -3.27 -13.98
C GLN A 178 -21.96 -3.55 -14.77
N ASP A 179 -21.96 -3.31 -16.08
CA ASP A 179 -20.84 -3.66 -16.96
C ASP A 179 -19.53 -2.96 -16.57
N ARG A 180 -19.62 -1.73 -16.02
CA ARG A 180 -18.47 -0.97 -15.53
C ARG A 180 -17.75 -1.62 -14.34
N PHE A 181 -18.42 -2.54 -13.65
CA PHE A 181 -17.87 -3.28 -12.51
C PHE A 181 -17.49 -4.73 -12.85
N LYS A 182 -17.43 -5.10 -14.13
CA LYS A 182 -16.87 -6.38 -14.56
C LYS A 182 -15.36 -6.42 -14.31
N MET A 183 -14.83 -7.62 -14.09
CA MET A 183 -13.40 -7.80 -13.87
C MET A 183 -12.59 -7.23 -15.03
N ASN A 184 -11.55 -6.48 -14.70
CA ASN A 184 -10.57 -6.04 -15.68
C ASN A 184 -9.55 -7.16 -15.89
N GLU A 185 -8.90 -7.20 -17.06
CA GLU A 185 -7.83 -8.17 -17.32
C GLU A 185 -6.69 -8.07 -16.30
N CYS A 186 -6.41 -6.85 -15.84
CA CYS A 186 -5.43 -6.55 -14.79
C CYS A 186 -5.76 -5.21 -14.10
N LEU A 187 -5.01 -4.87 -13.06
CA LEU A 187 -5.01 -3.55 -12.44
C LEU A 187 -4.66 -2.46 -13.45
N THR A 188 -5.32 -1.30 -13.32
CA THR A 188 -4.88 -0.08 -14.00
C THR A 188 -3.69 0.56 -13.28
N PHE A 189 -2.89 1.35 -14.00
CA PHE A 189 -1.84 2.17 -13.38
C PHE A 189 -2.39 3.18 -12.38
N SER A 190 -3.65 3.61 -12.53
CA SER A 190 -4.32 4.44 -11.53
C SER A 190 -4.46 3.72 -10.20
N ASN A 191 -4.90 2.45 -10.20
CA ASN A 191 -4.97 1.64 -8.99
C ASN A 191 -3.58 1.43 -8.38
N VAL A 192 -2.58 1.10 -9.21
CA VAL A 192 -1.19 0.92 -8.75
C VAL A 192 -0.64 2.19 -8.09
N LYS A 193 -0.89 3.36 -8.68
CA LYS A 193 -0.47 4.65 -8.10
C LYS A 193 -1.09 4.92 -6.73
N GLU A 194 -2.37 4.63 -6.57
CA GLU A 194 -3.04 4.78 -5.26
C GLU A 194 -2.46 3.82 -4.21
N MET A 195 -2.21 2.56 -4.59
CA MET A 195 -1.63 1.56 -3.68
C MET A 195 -0.19 1.88 -3.28
N LEU A 196 0.64 2.37 -4.22
CA LEU A 196 2.01 2.80 -3.93
C LEU A 196 2.06 3.93 -2.90
N ASN A 197 1.08 4.84 -2.90
CA ASN A 197 0.99 5.91 -1.91
C ASN A 197 0.71 5.39 -0.49
N SER A 198 0.23 4.15 -0.32
CA SER A 198 0.02 3.55 0.99
C SER A 198 1.10 2.56 1.42
N GLY A 199 2.18 2.45 0.64
CA GLY A 199 3.34 1.61 0.95
C GLY A 199 3.26 0.18 0.42
N VAL A 200 2.30 -0.14 -0.46
CA VAL A 200 2.25 -1.42 -1.18
C VAL A 200 3.47 -1.54 -2.09
N GLY A 201 4.13 -2.69 -2.07
CA GLY A 201 5.28 -2.99 -2.94
C GLY A 201 4.85 -3.52 -4.31
N ILE A 202 5.76 -3.50 -5.28
CA ILE A 202 5.54 -4.06 -6.62
C ILE A 202 6.58 -5.13 -6.97
N ALA A 203 6.19 -6.11 -7.77
CA ALA A 203 7.06 -7.14 -8.32
C ALA A 203 6.80 -7.38 -9.81
N PHE A 204 7.86 -7.75 -10.53
CA PHE A 204 7.72 -8.43 -11.81
C PHE A 204 7.13 -9.83 -11.62
N HIS A 205 6.50 -10.32 -12.67
CA HIS A 205 5.93 -11.66 -12.76
C HIS A 205 5.99 -12.08 -14.22
N ASP A 206 4.87 -12.46 -14.85
CA ASP A 206 4.80 -12.71 -16.29
C ASP A 206 5.19 -11.48 -17.13
N VAL A 207 6.02 -11.73 -18.13
CA VAL A 207 6.40 -10.73 -19.13
C VAL A 207 5.74 -10.99 -20.47
N LYS A 208 5.67 -9.98 -21.35
CA LYS A 208 4.93 -10.06 -22.62
C LYS A 208 5.74 -10.72 -23.75
N THR A 209 6.19 -11.95 -23.53
CA THR A 209 6.85 -12.78 -24.54
C THR A 209 6.18 -14.14 -24.67
N THR A 210 6.24 -14.73 -25.86
CA THR A 210 5.88 -16.14 -26.08
C THR A 210 7.06 -17.08 -25.85
N ALA A 211 8.29 -16.56 -25.85
CA ALA A 211 9.51 -17.33 -25.60
C ALA A 211 9.87 -17.28 -24.10
N VAL A 212 8.92 -17.68 -23.25
CA VAL A 212 9.04 -17.62 -21.78
C VAL A 212 10.13 -18.53 -21.22
N ASP A 213 10.57 -19.51 -21.99
CA ASP A 213 11.63 -20.46 -21.60
C ASP A 213 13.03 -20.04 -22.12
N ILE A 214 13.17 -18.81 -22.64
CA ILE A 214 14.43 -18.27 -23.14
C ILE A 214 14.87 -17.09 -22.25
N VAL A 215 15.97 -17.27 -21.51
CA VAL A 215 16.51 -16.28 -20.55
C VAL A 215 16.67 -14.90 -21.17
N ASP A 216 17.27 -14.80 -22.36
CA ASP A 216 17.47 -13.51 -23.04
C ASP A 216 16.16 -12.83 -23.42
N SER A 217 15.12 -13.61 -23.77
CA SER A 217 13.80 -13.06 -24.09
C SER A 217 13.13 -12.52 -22.83
N VAL A 218 13.10 -13.31 -21.76
CA VAL A 218 12.51 -12.90 -20.48
C VAL A 218 13.24 -11.67 -19.93
N LYS A 219 14.57 -11.69 -19.90
CA LYS A 219 15.41 -10.55 -19.49
C LYS A 219 15.06 -9.29 -20.28
N LYS A 220 14.94 -9.40 -21.60
CA LYS A 220 14.63 -8.25 -22.45
C LYS A 220 13.29 -7.61 -22.09
N HIS A 221 12.28 -8.42 -21.80
CA HIS A 221 10.97 -7.90 -21.44
C HIS A 221 10.88 -7.40 -19.98
N LEU A 222 11.68 -7.95 -19.07
CA LEU A 222 11.87 -7.37 -17.73
C LEU A 222 12.45 -5.94 -17.83
N GLU A 223 13.47 -5.72 -18.68
CA GLU A 223 14.03 -4.39 -18.92
C GLU A 223 13.02 -3.41 -19.54
N ILE A 224 12.20 -3.88 -20.49
CA ILE A 224 11.12 -3.07 -21.09
C ILE A 224 10.10 -2.70 -20.01
N SER A 225 9.68 -3.68 -19.21
CA SER A 225 8.73 -3.47 -18.11
C SER A 225 9.27 -2.48 -17.08
N GLN A 226 10.55 -2.58 -16.72
CA GLN A 226 11.23 -1.62 -15.83
C GLN A 226 11.16 -0.20 -16.39
N LYS A 227 11.44 0.00 -17.68
CA LYS A 227 11.36 1.32 -18.32
C LYS A 227 9.95 1.90 -18.25
N ILE A 228 8.93 1.09 -18.55
CA ILE A 228 7.52 1.52 -18.48
C ILE A 228 7.15 1.94 -17.05
N LEU A 229 7.60 1.19 -16.04
CA LEU A 229 7.36 1.51 -14.63
C LEU A 229 8.01 2.84 -14.23
N LEU A 230 9.28 3.03 -14.59
CA LEU A 230 10.00 4.28 -14.32
C LEU A 230 9.29 5.49 -14.94
N ASP A 231 8.87 5.37 -16.20
CA ASP A 231 8.18 6.45 -16.93
C ASP A 231 6.79 6.74 -16.33
N THR A 232 6.05 5.68 -15.96
CA THR A 232 4.64 5.80 -15.56
C THR A 232 4.45 6.14 -14.08
N LEU A 233 5.40 5.75 -13.22
CA LEU A 233 5.30 5.77 -11.76
C LEU A 233 6.32 6.73 -11.12
N LYS A 234 6.64 7.85 -11.80
CA LYS A 234 7.56 8.89 -11.31
C LYS A 234 8.91 8.33 -10.83
N GLY A 235 9.49 7.44 -11.63
CA GLY A 235 10.76 6.77 -11.34
C GLY A 235 10.71 5.80 -10.16
N ARG A 236 9.52 5.29 -9.80
CA ARG A 236 9.40 4.06 -9.00
C ARG A 236 9.84 2.88 -9.86
N GLY A 237 11.11 2.49 -9.72
CA GLY A 237 11.64 1.25 -10.25
C GLY A 237 11.16 0.05 -9.45
N CYS A 238 11.05 -1.09 -10.11
CA CYS A 238 10.80 -2.36 -9.46
C CYS A 238 12.14 -3.04 -9.16
N LYS A 239 12.27 -3.60 -7.95
CA LYS A 239 13.45 -4.38 -7.52
C LYS A 239 13.12 -5.81 -7.13
N THR A 240 11.90 -6.26 -7.40
CA THR A 240 11.39 -7.56 -6.94
C THR A 240 10.90 -8.38 -8.12
N LEU A 241 11.22 -9.67 -8.13
CA LEU A 241 10.59 -10.68 -8.98
C LEU A 241 9.81 -11.65 -8.08
N ALA A 242 8.54 -11.85 -8.41
CA ALA A 242 7.79 -13.03 -7.97
C ALA A 242 7.81 -14.03 -9.12
N GLU A 243 8.30 -15.25 -8.88
CA GLU A 243 8.38 -16.29 -9.92
C GLU A 243 6.97 -16.67 -10.44
N PRO A 244 6.70 -16.53 -11.75
CA PRO A 244 5.48 -17.03 -12.36
C PRO A 244 5.61 -18.52 -12.71
N GLU A 245 4.55 -19.28 -12.49
CA GLU A 245 4.37 -20.66 -13.00
C GLU A 245 5.50 -21.65 -12.65
N GLY A 246 6.30 -21.38 -11.61
CA GLY A 246 7.48 -22.18 -11.27
C GLY A 246 8.60 -22.13 -12.33
N ASN A 247 8.57 -21.15 -13.23
CA ASN A 247 9.51 -21.05 -14.34
C ASN A 247 10.83 -20.40 -13.91
N LYS A 248 11.85 -21.24 -13.71
CA LYS A 248 13.19 -20.82 -13.24
C LYS A 248 13.92 -19.90 -14.22
N VAL A 249 13.54 -19.86 -15.50
CA VAL A 249 14.09 -18.91 -16.49
C VAL A 249 13.88 -17.47 -16.05
N TYR A 250 12.78 -17.17 -15.35
CA TYR A 250 12.55 -15.83 -14.78
C TYR A 250 13.55 -15.50 -13.68
N ILE A 251 13.87 -16.46 -12.81
CA ILE A 251 14.87 -16.29 -11.75
C ILE A 251 16.26 -16.09 -12.38
N GLU A 252 16.63 -16.90 -13.38
CA GLU A 252 17.89 -16.76 -14.11
C GLU A 252 18.01 -15.39 -14.79
N ALA A 253 16.96 -14.95 -15.49
CA ALA A 253 16.90 -13.64 -16.12
C ALA A 253 17.01 -12.50 -15.09
N ALA A 254 16.28 -12.58 -13.98
CA ALA A 254 16.35 -11.59 -12.91
C ALA A 254 17.73 -11.51 -12.25
N LYS A 255 18.40 -12.65 -12.05
CA LYS A 255 19.77 -12.71 -11.49
C LYS A 255 20.81 -11.95 -12.31
N ILE A 256 20.54 -11.74 -13.61
CA ILE A 256 21.41 -11.00 -14.53
C ILE A 256 21.14 -9.48 -14.46
N ILE A 257 19.96 -9.05 -14.03
CA ILE A 257 19.54 -7.64 -13.94
C ILE A 257 19.86 -7.13 -12.53
N PRO A 258 20.92 -6.32 -12.32
CA PRO A 258 21.37 -5.91 -10.99
C PRO A 258 20.32 -5.09 -10.21
N GLU A 259 19.41 -4.44 -10.92
CA GLU A 259 18.28 -3.72 -10.33
C GLU A 259 17.26 -4.62 -9.65
N ILE A 260 17.14 -5.90 -10.05
CA ILE A 260 16.25 -6.86 -9.42
C ILE A 260 17.02 -7.52 -8.26
N GLN A 261 16.73 -7.03 -7.06
CA GLN A 261 17.47 -7.36 -5.84
C GLN A 261 16.80 -8.45 -5.01
N VAL A 262 15.48 -8.60 -5.15
CA VAL A 262 14.65 -9.51 -4.36
C VAL A 262 13.94 -10.48 -5.29
N ILE A 263 13.98 -11.77 -4.95
CA ILE A 263 13.30 -12.82 -5.69
C ILE A 263 12.47 -13.62 -4.70
N THR A 264 11.23 -13.97 -5.06
CA THR A 264 10.41 -14.88 -4.26
C THR A 264 9.80 -15.97 -5.13
N ALA A 265 9.76 -17.19 -4.60
CA ALA A 265 9.40 -18.41 -5.31
C ALA A 265 8.93 -19.51 -4.34
N GLN A 266 8.41 -20.60 -4.90
CA GLN A 266 7.87 -21.73 -4.12
C GLN A 266 8.89 -22.87 -3.93
N THR A 267 9.79 -23.06 -4.90
CA THR A 267 10.80 -24.13 -4.90
C THR A 267 12.19 -23.58 -5.15
N GLU A 268 13.22 -24.32 -4.71
CA GLU A 268 14.63 -23.88 -4.76
C GLU A 268 14.86 -22.55 -4.02
N VAL A 269 14.30 -22.50 -2.82
CA VAL A 269 14.14 -21.27 -2.03
C VAL A 269 14.72 -21.39 -0.64
N GLU A 270 15.15 -20.24 -0.12
CA GLU A 270 15.58 -20.05 1.26
C GLU A 270 14.44 -19.52 2.13
N ALA A 271 14.39 -20.01 3.36
CA ALA A 271 13.45 -19.54 4.38
C ALA A 271 13.99 -18.29 5.09
N ILE A 272 13.09 -17.36 5.44
CA ILE A 272 13.46 -16.16 6.20
C ILE A 272 13.27 -16.47 7.69
N TYR A 273 14.33 -16.36 8.50
CA TYR A 273 14.27 -16.45 9.96
C TYR A 273 14.65 -15.11 10.58
N PRO A 274 13.68 -14.21 10.86
CA PRO A 274 14.01 -12.81 11.13
C PRO A 274 14.81 -12.57 12.42
N PHE A 275 14.70 -13.47 13.39
CA PHE A 275 15.39 -13.40 14.68
C PHE A 275 16.76 -14.09 14.71
N GLN A 276 17.16 -14.75 13.62
CA GLN A 276 18.54 -15.20 13.44
C GLN A 276 19.42 -14.02 13.01
N ASN A 277 20.73 -14.23 12.96
CA ASN A 277 21.67 -13.21 12.47
C ASN A 277 21.24 -12.79 11.04
N PRO A 278 21.17 -11.47 10.76
CA PRO A 278 20.76 -11.01 9.44
C PRO A 278 21.73 -11.57 8.39
N SER A 279 21.19 -12.14 7.33
CA SER A 279 21.93 -12.56 6.16
C SER A 279 21.60 -11.65 4.98
N ALA A 280 22.50 -11.59 4.00
CA ALA A 280 22.21 -10.93 2.74
C ALA A 280 21.08 -11.69 2.03
N LEU A 281 20.00 -10.99 1.67
CA LEU A 281 18.88 -11.54 0.91
C LEU A 281 19.00 -11.25 -0.59
N TYR A 282 20.04 -10.51 -0.99
CA TYR A 282 20.27 -10.09 -2.37
C TYR A 282 20.44 -11.32 -3.27
N ASN A 283 19.62 -11.38 -4.32
CA ASN A 283 19.71 -12.38 -5.37
C ASN A 283 19.46 -13.84 -4.92
N ILE A 284 18.81 -14.01 -3.77
CA ILE A 284 18.40 -15.30 -3.22
C ILE A 284 16.88 -15.46 -3.41
N PRO A 285 16.39 -16.56 -4.02
CA PRO A 285 14.96 -16.86 -4.05
C PRO A 285 14.43 -17.13 -2.64
N LEU A 286 13.51 -16.28 -2.19
CA LEU A 286 12.90 -16.34 -0.86
C LEU A 286 11.58 -17.12 -0.91
N ARG A 287 11.41 -18.04 0.04
CA ARG A 287 10.24 -18.90 0.11
C ARG A 287 8.96 -18.08 0.28
N ARG A 288 7.93 -18.46 -0.48
CA ARG A 288 6.52 -18.12 -0.23
C ARG A 288 5.66 -19.36 -0.44
N GLU A 289 4.56 -19.45 0.29
CA GLU A 289 3.65 -20.60 0.25
C GLU A 289 2.25 -20.17 -0.23
N PRO A 290 1.54 -20.99 -1.02
CA PRO A 290 0.19 -20.64 -1.45
C PRO A 290 -0.77 -20.65 -0.25
N VAL A 291 -1.65 -19.65 -0.15
CA VAL A 291 -2.73 -19.68 0.83
C VAL A 291 -3.81 -20.66 0.38
N VAL A 292 -4.10 -21.65 1.23
CA VAL A 292 -5.30 -22.47 1.15
C VAL A 292 -6.27 -22.00 2.24
N GLU A 293 -7.46 -21.52 1.84
CA GLU A 293 -8.44 -20.87 2.73
C GLU A 293 -8.69 -21.66 4.03
N GLU A 294 -9.01 -22.95 3.90
CA GLU A 294 -9.31 -23.85 5.03
C GLU A 294 -8.18 -23.94 6.06
N ASN A 295 -6.94 -23.66 5.65
CA ASN A 295 -5.75 -23.83 6.47
C ASN A 295 -5.05 -22.52 6.84
N PHE A 296 -5.54 -21.34 6.42
CA PHE A 296 -4.81 -20.08 6.62
C PHE A 296 -4.49 -19.81 8.10
N ARG A 297 -5.49 -19.91 8.98
CA ARG A 297 -5.32 -19.65 10.42
C ARG A 297 -4.46 -20.72 11.08
N ASN A 298 -4.77 -22.00 10.84
CA ASN A 298 -4.02 -23.14 11.37
C ASN A 298 -2.55 -23.11 10.96
N TYR A 299 -2.25 -22.72 9.72
CA TYR A 299 -0.88 -22.56 9.22
C TYR A 299 -0.10 -21.53 10.04
N ILE A 300 -0.70 -20.37 10.29
CA ILE A 300 -0.10 -19.31 11.09
C ILE A 300 0.08 -19.78 12.54
N GLU A 301 -0.97 -20.28 13.18
CA GLU A 301 -0.93 -20.75 14.57
C GLU A 301 0.16 -21.82 14.79
N LYS A 302 0.32 -22.74 13.84
CA LYS A 302 1.39 -23.75 13.88
C LYS A 302 2.80 -23.14 13.82
N LYS A 303 3.02 -22.12 12.99
CA LYS A 303 4.29 -21.40 12.93
C LYS A 303 4.54 -20.63 14.23
N LEU A 304 3.50 -20.02 14.80
CA LEU A 304 3.61 -19.20 16.01
C LEU A 304 3.73 -20.01 17.31
N ALA A 305 3.44 -21.31 17.29
CA ALA A 305 3.69 -22.23 18.39
C ALA A 305 5.18 -22.38 18.74
N LEU A 306 6.09 -22.03 17.81
CA LEU A 306 7.53 -22.02 18.05
C LEU A 306 7.96 -20.75 18.83
N PRO A 307 9.07 -20.80 19.60
CA PRO A 307 9.72 -19.61 20.12
C PRO A 307 10.06 -18.62 19.00
N LYS A 308 9.94 -17.31 19.24
CA LYS A 308 10.13 -16.29 18.18
C LYS A 308 11.48 -16.37 17.49
N GLU A 309 12.52 -16.79 18.20
CA GLU A 309 13.88 -16.99 17.70
C GLU A 309 13.98 -18.11 16.65
N GLN A 310 13.00 -19.01 16.61
CA GLN A 310 12.94 -20.16 15.70
C GLN A 310 11.84 -20.01 14.64
N ARG A 311 11.05 -18.93 14.67
CA ARG A 311 9.96 -18.73 13.71
C ARG A 311 10.52 -18.35 12.35
N GLU A 312 10.16 -19.14 11.36
CA GLU A 312 10.20 -18.71 9.97
C GLU A 312 9.17 -17.61 9.74
N ALA A 313 9.48 -16.64 8.87
CA ALA A 313 8.51 -15.70 8.38
C ALA A 313 7.29 -16.41 7.78
N VAL A 314 6.10 -15.94 8.10
CA VAL A 314 4.89 -16.40 7.43
C VAL A 314 4.79 -15.67 6.09
N ALA A 315 5.47 -16.20 5.08
CA ALA A 315 5.45 -15.66 3.73
C ALA A 315 4.45 -16.44 2.86
N VAL A 316 3.39 -15.77 2.42
CA VAL A 316 2.30 -16.39 1.66
C VAL A 316 1.97 -15.64 0.38
N PHE A 317 1.37 -16.33 -0.57
CA PHE A 317 0.82 -15.72 -1.78
C PHE A 317 -0.61 -16.17 -2.11
N VAL A 318 -1.32 -15.28 -2.80
CA VAL A 318 -2.68 -15.48 -3.30
C VAL A 318 -2.77 -14.99 -4.73
N HIS A 319 -3.68 -15.57 -5.50
CA HIS A 319 -4.09 -15.01 -6.80
C HIS A 319 -5.36 -14.19 -6.59
N GLN A 320 -6.47 -14.89 -6.36
CA GLN A 320 -7.79 -14.28 -6.17
C GLN A 320 -8.03 -13.98 -4.69
N THR A 321 -8.68 -12.85 -4.43
CA THR A 321 -9.14 -12.47 -3.09
C THR A 321 -10.61 -12.06 -3.15
N GLY A 322 -11.32 -12.27 -2.04
CA GLY A 322 -12.72 -11.89 -1.89
C GLY A 322 -13.03 -11.53 -0.44
N THR A 323 -14.32 -11.50 -0.10
CA THR A 323 -14.78 -11.23 1.27
C THR A 323 -14.20 -12.20 2.30
N TYR A 324 -13.99 -13.47 1.93
CA TYR A 324 -13.32 -14.47 2.78
C TYR A 324 -11.89 -14.03 3.16
N PHE A 325 -11.13 -13.51 2.20
CA PHE A 325 -9.75 -13.06 2.43
C PHE A 325 -9.72 -11.75 3.24
N ALA A 326 -10.66 -10.84 2.99
CA ALA A 326 -10.85 -9.67 3.86
C ALA A 326 -11.11 -10.07 5.33
N ASN A 327 -11.87 -11.14 5.57
CA ASN A 327 -12.08 -11.69 6.91
C ASN A 327 -10.82 -12.33 7.51
N HIS A 328 -9.93 -12.92 6.70
CA HIS A 328 -8.62 -13.39 7.17
C HIS A 328 -7.73 -12.22 7.61
N LEU A 329 -7.69 -11.13 6.85
CA LEU A 329 -6.98 -9.90 7.22
C LEU A 329 -7.57 -9.27 8.49
N LEU A 330 -8.90 -9.26 8.61
CA LEU A 330 -9.58 -8.79 9.82
C LEU A 330 -9.20 -9.64 11.04
N TRP A 331 -9.16 -10.97 10.88
CA TRP A 331 -8.73 -11.88 11.94
C TRP A 331 -7.27 -11.63 12.34
N LEU A 332 -6.36 -11.43 11.39
CA LEU A 332 -4.96 -11.05 11.67
C LEU A 332 -4.89 -9.77 12.51
N ASN A 333 -5.65 -8.74 12.14
CA ASN A 333 -5.72 -7.49 12.90
C ASN A 333 -6.23 -7.70 14.33
N ASN A 334 -7.31 -8.47 14.49
CA ASN A 334 -7.96 -8.69 15.79
C ASN A 334 -7.18 -9.65 16.70
N THR A 335 -6.29 -10.47 16.14
CA THR A 335 -5.54 -11.48 16.90
C THR A 335 -4.13 -11.00 17.18
N TYR A 336 -3.44 -10.49 16.15
CA TYR A 336 -2.01 -10.17 16.21
C TYR A 336 -1.65 -8.74 15.81
N GLY A 337 -2.65 -7.95 15.40
CA GLY A 337 -2.50 -6.54 15.05
C GLY A 337 -2.89 -5.61 16.21
N LYS A 338 -3.24 -4.38 15.86
CA LYS A 338 -3.53 -3.28 16.81
C LYS A 338 -4.72 -3.53 17.72
N ASP A 339 -5.62 -4.44 17.34
CA ASP A 339 -6.79 -4.82 18.14
C ASP A 339 -6.60 -6.19 18.83
N GLY A 340 -5.40 -6.78 18.73
CA GLY A 340 -5.00 -8.04 19.34
C GLY A 340 -3.78 -7.86 20.24
N ASP A 341 -2.83 -8.78 20.16
CA ASP A 341 -1.58 -8.71 20.96
C ASP A 341 -0.51 -7.77 20.38
N ASP A 342 -0.80 -7.15 19.24
CA ASP A 342 0.08 -6.24 18.51
C ASP A 342 1.49 -6.80 18.20
N SER A 343 1.59 -8.12 18.06
CA SER A 343 2.85 -8.85 17.92
C SER A 343 3.35 -8.99 16.48
N MET A 344 2.52 -8.70 15.48
CA MET A 344 2.82 -8.93 14.06
C MET A 344 3.39 -7.68 13.37
N TRP A 345 4.44 -7.87 12.57
CA TRP A 345 4.81 -6.94 11.51
C TRP A 345 4.39 -7.50 10.15
N ALA A 346 3.58 -6.74 9.41
CA ALA A 346 3.12 -7.11 8.07
C ALA A 346 3.51 -6.05 7.02
N PRO A 347 4.80 -5.95 6.65
CA PRO A 347 5.27 -5.07 5.59
C PRO A 347 5.07 -5.69 4.20
N SER A 348 5.35 -4.92 3.15
CA SER A 348 5.65 -5.52 1.84
C SER A 348 7.01 -6.25 1.90
N LEU A 349 7.23 -7.22 1.01
CA LEU A 349 8.52 -7.91 0.91
C LEU A 349 9.67 -6.92 0.64
N GLU A 350 9.42 -5.88 -0.16
CA GLU A 350 10.39 -4.81 -0.43
C GLU A 350 10.79 -4.06 0.85
N GLU A 351 9.83 -3.67 1.67
CA GLU A 351 10.11 -2.96 2.92
C GLU A 351 10.89 -3.84 3.90
N TYR A 352 10.55 -5.14 4.01
CA TYR A 352 11.33 -6.06 4.83
C TYR A 352 12.76 -6.21 4.32
N TYR A 353 12.94 -6.35 3.01
CA TYR A 353 14.27 -6.45 2.39
C TYR A 353 15.13 -5.23 2.72
N GLU A 354 14.60 -4.02 2.54
CA GLU A 354 15.32 -2.78 2.86
C GLU A 354 15.66 -2.67 4.35
N TYR A 355 14.71 -3.03 5.22
CA TYR A 355 14.96 -3.07 6.67
C TYR A 355 16.06 -4.07 7.05
N ASN A 356 16.04 -5.28 6.49
CA ASN A 356 17.09 -6.27 6.71
C ASN A 356 18.45 -5.76 6.16
N TYR A 357 18.44 -5.05 5.04
CA TYR A 357 19.64 -4.43 4.49
C TYR A 357 20.22 -3.37 5.43
N TYR A 358 19.39 -2.52 6.04
CA TYR A 358 19.84 -1.54 7.05
C TYR A 358 20.39 -2.21 8.30
N ARG A 359 19.80 -3.32 8.74
CA ARG A 359 20.32 -4.10 9.88
C ARG A 359 21.70 -4.69 9.61
N LEU A 360 21.93 -5.14 8.38
CA LEU A 360 23.17 -5.79 7.99
C LEU A 360 24.30 -4.78 7.72
N ASN A 361 23.98 -3.67 7.05
CA ASN A 361 24.97 -2.76 6.48
C ASN A 361 24.96 -1.36 7.12
N GLY A 362 23.91 -1.01 7.86
CA GLY A 362 23.82 0.23 8.60
C GLY A 362 24.49 0.14 9.97
N ASN A 363 24.54 1.26 10.68
CA ASN A 363 25.07 1.32 12.04
C ASN A 363 24.42 2.43 12.85
N VAL A 364 24.40 2.25 14.17
CA VAL A 364 23.98 3.28 15.11
C VAL A 364 25.17 3.61 16.01
N LYS A 365 25.67 4.85 15.91
CA LYS A 365 26.73 5.35 16.77
C LYS A 365 26.12 6.18 17.89
N VAL A 366 26.53 5.88 19.12
CA VAL A 366 26.09 6.59 20.33
C VAL A 366 27.19 7.54 20.78
N ILE A 367 26.85 8.81 20.96
CA ILE A 367 27.75 9.85 21.46
C ILE A 367 27.11 10.45 22.71
N LYS A 368 27.85 10.45 23.82
CA LYS A 368 27.40 11.03 25.09
C LYS A 368 28.05 12.39 25.29
N ASP A 369 27.24 13.37 25.68
CA ASP A 369 27.67 14.74 25.95
C ASP A 369 26.84 15.32 27.10
N ASN A 370 27.33 15.17 28.33
CA ASN A 370 26.66 15.60 29.57
C ASN A 370 25.20 15.11 29.69
N LYS A 371 24.25 16.00 29.43
CA LYS A 371 22.80 15.75 29.47
C LYS A 371 22.21 15.32 28.14
N THR A 372 23.03 15.07 27.12
CA THR A 372 22.56 14.69 25.79
C THR A 372 23.19 13.38 25.35
N VAL A 373 22.36 12.48 24.86
CA VAL A 373 22.77 11.28 24.13
C VAL A 373 22.40 11.48 22.67
N LYS A 374 23.41 11.56 21.80
CA LYS A 374 23.24 11.70 20.36
C LYS A 374 23.37 10.32 19.70
N LEU A 375 22.46 10.03 18.78
CA LEU A 375 22.52 8.88 17.90
C LEU A 375 22.81 9.35 16.48
N GLU A 376 23.82 8.78 15.84
CA GLU A 376 24.05 8.88 14.41
C GLU A 376 23.68 7.53 13.78
N VAL A 377 22.60 7.50 13.00
CA VAL A 377 22.01 6.30 12.42
C VAL A 377 22.27 6.32 10.91
N PHE A 378 23.17 5.47 10.44
CA PHE A 378 23.48 5.36 9.02
C PHE A 378 22.59 4.29 8.36
N LEU A 379 21.88 4.71 7.32
CA LEU A 379 20.98 3.91 6.48
C LEU A 379 21.52 3.87 5.05
N PRO A 380 22.41 2.92 4.70
CA PRO A 380 22.91 2.78 3.34
C PRO A 380 21.80 2.32 2.40
N SER A 381 21.81 2.77 1.16
CA SER A 381 20.79 2.44 0.15
C SER A 381 21.39 1.75 -1.06
N SER A 382 20.67 0.77 -1.60
CA SER A 382 20.88 0.28 -2.97
C SER A 382 19.88 0.94 -3.92
N ASP A 383 19.91 0.55 -5.19
CA ASP A 383 18.94 1.02 -6.17
C ASP A 383 17.51 0.67 -5.76
N TYR A 384 16.61 1.62 -6.02
CA TYR A 384 15.18 1.52 -5.75
C TYR A 384 14.83 1.23 -4.29
N PHE A 385 15.58 1.80 -3.34
CA PHE A 385 15.19 1.86 -1.93
C PHE A 385 14.17 2.98 -1.69
N TYR A 386 13.09 2.69 -0.97
CA TYR A 386 11.94 3.58 -0.81
C TYR A 386 11.34 3.60 0.61
N TYR A 387 11.82 2.75 1.52
CA TYR A 387 11.35 2.63 2.89
C TYR A 387 12.47 2.91 3.90
N PRO A 388 13.12 4.11 3.88
CA PRO A 388 14.19 4.47 4.80
C PRO A 388 13.66 4.78 6.20
N SER A 389 13.09 3.77 6.85
CA SER A 389 12.55 3.84 8.21
C SER A 389 12.99 2.64 9.03
N VAL A 390 13.42 2.91 10.26
CA VAL A 390 13.93 1.90 11.19
C VAL A 390 13.44 2.15 12.60
N THR A 391 13.45 1.09 13.40
CA THR A 391 13.36 1.18 14.86
C THR A 391 14.76 1.09 15.42
N ILE A 392 15.06 1.85 16.47
CA ILE A 392 16.30 1.80 17.23
C ILE A 392 15.94 1.55 18.68
N ASN A 393 16.53 0.52 19.29
CA ASN A 393 16.43 0.28 20.72
C ASN A 393 17.64 0.90 21.40
N VAL A 394 17.41 1.81 22.33
CA VAL A 394 18.45 2.46 23.14
C VAL A 394 18.39 1.87 24.55
N LYS A 395 19.38 1.05 24.89
CA LYS A 395 19.48 0.36 26.19
C LYS A 395 20.13 1.28 27.23
N GLY A 396 19.78 1.08 28.49
CA GLY A 396 20.38 1.83 29.61
C GLY A 396 19.84 3.26 29.78
N LEU A 397 18.72 3.59 29.12
CA LEU A 397 17.97 4.84 29.31
C LEU A 397 16.52 4.51 29.64
N LYS A 398 15.96 5.16 30.67
CA LYS A 398 14.52 5.07 30.95
C LYS A 398 13.81 6.29 30.41
N MET A 399 12.59 6.13 29.90
CA MET A 399 11.79 7.26 29.43
C MET A 399 11.57 8.32 30.51
N ALA A 400 11.49 7.92 31.79
CA ALA A 400 11.36 8.84 32.92
C ALA A 400 12.53 9.83 33.06
N ASP A 401 13.72 9.47 32.57
CA ASP A 401 14.93 10.30 32.63
C ASP A 401 15.05 11.25 31.43
N ILE A 402 14.25 11.04 30.39
CA ILE A 402 14.25 11.84 29.16
C ILE A 402 13.40 13.09 29.36
N GLU A 403 13.99 14.25 29.05
CA GLU A 403 13.30 15.54 28.95
C GLU A 403 12.69 15.72 27.56
N SER A 404 13.44 15.42 26.51
CA SER A 404 12.96 15.50 25.13
C SER A 404 13.77 14.63 24.18
N VAL A 405 13.13 14.22 23.07
CA VAL A 405 13.81 13.60 21.93
C VAL A 405 13.58 14.48 20.71
N THR A 406 14.67 14.87 20.06
CA THR A 406 14.68 15.72 18.86
C THR A 406 15.50 15.06 17.76
N SER A 407 15.34 15.51 16.51
CA SER A 407 16.03 14.94 15.36
C SER A 407 16.35 15.97 14.29
N GLY A 408 17.37 15.68 13.49
CA GLY A 408 17.78 16.47 12.33
C GLY A 408 16.73 16.48 11.22
N ASP A 409 16.98 17.28 10.19
CA ASP A 409 16.03 17.51 9.09
C ASP A 409 15.82 16.29 8.21
N GLU A 410 16.76 15.35 8.18
CA GLU A 410 16.66 14.08 7.48
C GLU A 410 15.58 13.16 8.06
N VAL A 411 15.26 13.28 9.35
CA VAL A 411 14.15 12.56 9.98
C VAL A 411 12.87 13.36 9.78
N LYS A 412 11.90 12.79 9.04
CA LYS A 412 10.59 13.40 8.78
C LYS A 412 9.48 12.83 9.66
N GLY A 413 9.59 11.56 10.04
CA GLY A 413 8.74 10.89 11.00
C GLY A 413 9.51 10.43 12.22
N MET A 414 8.96 10.61 13.41
CA MET A 414 9.57 10.12 14.65
C MET A 414 8.53 9.84 15.72
N SER A 415 8.64 8.67 16.35
CA SER A 415 7.89 8.29 17.55
C SER A 415 8.80 7.51 18.49
N TYR A 416 8.51 7.52 19.78
CA TYR A 416 9.34 6.84 20.78
C TYR A 416 8.52 6.47 22.02
N ALA A 417 8.91 5.38 22.66
CA ALA A 417 8.23 4.83 23.83
C ALA A 417 9.18 3.98 24.68
N ASP A 418 8.79 3.70 25.92
CA ASP A 418 9.46 2.71 26.77
C ASP A 418 9.52 1.35 26.06
N TYR A 419 10.68 0.70 26.12
CA TYR A 419 10.83 -0.66 25.64
C TYR A 419 11.86 -1.43 26.46
N LYS A 420 11.39 -2.43 27.22
CA LYS A 420 12.21 -3.22 28.15
C LYS A 420 12.99 -2.34 29.13
N ASP A 421 14.30 -2.49 29.19
CA ASP A 421 15.27 -1.74 30.00
C ASP A 421 15.76 -0.45 29.32
N GLY A 422 15.06 -0.03 28.26
CA GLY A 422 15.45 1.03 27.37
C GLY A 422 14.29 1.85 26.82
N VAL A 423 14.57 2.57 25.75
CA VAL A 423 13.59 3.29 24.94
C VAL A 423 13.71 2.83 23.50
N MET A 424 12.57 2.62 22.84
CA MET A 424 12.55 2.43 21.39
C MET A 424 12.25 3.76 20.70
N ILE A 425 12.94 4.01 19.58
CA ILE A 425 12.75 5.20 18.74
C ILE A 425 12.50 4.70 17.32
N ASN A 426 11.34 5.01 16.76
CA ASN A 426 11.07 4.81 15.35
C ASN A 426 11.41 6.09 14.60
N ILE A 427 12.17 5.96 13.52
CA ILE A 427 12.46 7.06 12.61
C ILE A 427 11.99 6.73 11.20
N ASP A 428 11.55 7.75 10.49
CA ASP A 428 11.20 7.70 9.09
C ASP A 428 11.88 8.85 8.35
N CYS A 429 12.76 8.50 7.42
CA CYS A 429 13.57 9.46 6.67
C CYS A 429 13.06 9.65 5.23
N ARG A 430 11.81 9.24 4.91
CA ARG A 430 11.18 9.51 3.62
C ARG A 430 11.13 11.02 3.39
N LYS A 431 11.87 11.52 2.41
CA LYS A 431 12.13 12.95 2.21
C LYS A 431 10.86 13.79 2.08
N PHE A 432 9.84 13.25 1.43
CA PHE A 432 8.61 13.98 1.09
C PHE A 432 7.41 13.55 1.95
N LEU A 433 7.66 13.01 3.14
CA LEU A 433 6.60 12.54 4.03
C LEU A 433 5.65 13.68 4.46
N MET A 434 6.15 14.91 4.59
CA MET A 434 5.33 16.09 4.93
C MET A 434 4.37 16.45 3.79
N GLU A 435 4.87 16.50 2.56
CA GLU A 435 4.08 16.75 1.35
C GLU A 435 3.05 15.65 1.12
N HIS A 436 3.43 14.42 1.44
CA HIS A 436 2.54 13.26 1.40
C HIS A 436 1.38 13.40 2.40
N ALA A 437 1.68 13.70 3.66
CA ALA A 437 0.65 13.96 4.65
C ALA A 437 -0.25 15.16 4.27
N THR A 438 0.35 16.23 3.75
CA THR A 438 -0.37 17.41 3.27
C THR A 438 -1.34 17.07 2.14
N HIS A 439 -0.93 16.21 1.19
CA HIS A 439 -1.81 15.76 0.11
C HIS A 439 -3.10 15.12 0.64
N TYR A 440 -3.01 14.23 1.63
CA TYR A 440 -4.21 13.58 2.18
C TYR A 440 -5.08 14.55 3.00
N VAL A 441 -4.48 15.52 3.69
CA VAL A 441 -5.24 16.59 4.34
C VAL A 441 -6.01 17.40 3.29
N GLU A 442 -5.37 17.79 2.20
CA GLU A 442 -6.03 18.52 1.10
C GLU A 442 -7.08 17.69 0.37
N LYS A 443 -6.87 16.38 0.23
CA LYS A 443 -7.87 15.43 -0.30
C LYS A 443 -9.10 15.44 0.60
N TYR A 444 -8.92 15.24 1.91
CA TYR A 444 -10.01 15.34 2.88
C TYR A 444 -10.70 16.72 2.85
N GLU A 445 -9.96 17.81 2.74
CA GLU A 445 -10.55 19.15 2.70
C GLU A 445 -11.48 19.34 1.50
N LYS A 446 -11.16 18.72 0.36
CA LYS A 446 -11.98 18.77 -0.87
C LYS A 446 -13.20 17.85 -0.78
N THR A 447 -13.04 16.65 -0.24
CA THR A 447 -14.11 15.63 -0.26
C THR A 447 -14.98 15.64 0.98
N LYS A 448 -14.44 16.04 2.13
CA LYS A 448 -15.02 15.96 3.47
C LYS A 448 -15.47 14.55 3.89
N LYS A 449 -14.98 13.51 3.21
CA LYS A 449 -15.32 12.11 3.49
C LYS A 449 -14.65 11.62 4.77
N VAL A 450 -15.36 10.79 5.53
CA VAL A 450 -14.85 10.20 6.79
C VAL A 450 -13.62 9.33 6.54
N THR A 451 -13.62 8.55 5.47
CA THR A 451 -12.49 7.68 5.08
C THR A 451 -11.26 8.48 4.67
N ASP A 452 -11.42 9.59 3.96
CA ASP A 452 -10.31 10.49 3.61
C ASP A 452 -9.78 11.22 4.85
N ARG A 453 -10.65 11.57 5.81
CA ARG A 453 -10.21 12.12 7.11
C ARG A 453 -9.33 11.13 7.87
N ALA A 454 -9.74 9.86 7.89
CA ALA A 454 -8.99 8.80 8.56
C ALA A 454 -7.61 8.61 7.92
N ASP A 455 -7.52 8.68 6.59
CA ASP A 455 -6.23 8.64 5.88
C ASP A 455 -5.37 9.87 6.17
N ALA A 456 -5.95 11.07 6.16
CA ALA A 456 -5.24 12.30 6.51
C ALA A 456 -4.65 12.23 7.93
N ILE A 457 -5.43 11.80 8.92
CA ILE A 457 -4.94 11.62 10.30
C ILE A 457 -3.83 10.58 10.35
N TYR A 458 -3.97 9.45 9.65
CA TYR A 458 -2.97 8.39 9.58
C TYR A 458 -1.62 8.92 9.09
N PHE A 459 -1.59 9.60 7.94
CA PHE A 459 -0.34 10.13 7.38
C PHE A 459 0.24 11.29 8.19
N VAL A 460 -0.58 12.17 8.75
CA VAL A 460 -0.08 13.26 9.63
C VAL A 460 0.53 12.71 10.91
N LYS A 461 -0.02 11.63 11.48
CA LYS A 461 0.53 10.99 12.68
C LYS A 461 1.92 10.37 12.46
N MET A 462 2.27 10.00 11.22
CA MET A 462 3.62 9.53 10.90
C MET A 462 4.70 10.62 11.06
N LEU A 463 4.33 11.90 10.96
CA LEU A 463 5.29 13.00 11.04
C LEU A 463 5.87 13.15 12.44
N LYS A 464 7.13 13.60 12.53
CA LYS A 464 7.71 14.04 13.80
C LYS A 464 7.00 15.27 14.34
N GLU A 465 7.02 15.45 15.66
CA GLU A 465 6.44 16.63 16.29
C GLU A 465 7.04 17.92 15.73
N SER A 466 6.16 18.82 15.29
CA SER A 466 6.53 20.11 14.67
C SER A 466 5.33 21.05 14.68
N SER A 467 5.56 22.35 14.42
CA SER A 467 4.47 23.30 14.18
C SER A 467 3.65 22.92 12.95
N ALA A 468 4.30 22.41 11.90
CA ALA A 468 3.64 21.94 10.68
C ALA A 468 2.71 20.75 10.94
N LYS A 469 3.15 19.72 11.69
CA LYS A 469 2.29 18.60 12.10
C LYS A 469 1.05 19.08 12.84
N ARG A 470 1.23 19.98 13.83
CA ARG A 470 0.11 20.56 14.59
C ARG A 470 -0.86 21.33 13.69
N ALA A 471 -0.35 22.14 12.75
CA ALA A 471 -1.20 22.84 11.79
C ALA A 471 -1.99 21.88 10.88
N LEU A 472 -1.40 20.77 10.45
CA LEU A 472 -2.11 19.73 9.68
C LEU A 472 -3.17 19.01 10.51
N LEU A 473 -2.90 18.71 11.79
CA LEU A 473 -3.88 18.12 12.70
C LEU A 473 -5.09 19.03 12.92
N THR A 474 -4.88 20.34 13.10
CA THR A 474 -5.98 21.31 13.25
C THR A 474 -6.87 21.35 12.01
N ARG A 475 -6.30 21.22 10.79
CA ARG A 475 -7.07 21.17 9.53
C ARG A 475 -7.99 19.95 9.42
N VAL A 476 -7.68 18.87 10.15
CA VAL A 476 -8.53 17.67 10.25
C VAL A 476 -9.36 17.63 11.54
N GLY A 477 -9.35 18.70 12.34
CA GLY A 477 -10.15 18.82 13.57
C GLY A 477 -9.58 18.05 14.76
N LEU A 478 -8.25 18.07 14.92
CA LEU A 478 -7.52 17.53 16.08
C LEU A 478 -6.60 18.59 16.70
#